data_AF-A0A151APX0-F1
#
_entry.id   AF-A0A151APX0-F1
#
_cell.length_a   1.000
_cell.length_b   1.000
_cell.length_c   1.000
_cell.angle_alpha   90.00
_cell.angle_beta   90.00
_cell.angle_gamma   90.00
#
_symmetry.space_group_name_H-M   'P 1'
#
loop_
_entity.id
_entity.type
_entity.pdbx_description
1 polymer ?
#
loop_
_entity_poly.entity_id
_entity_poly.type
_entity_poly.pdbx_seq_one_letter_code
_entity_poly.pdbx_strand_id
1 'polypeptide(L)' 'MVDTETGVNYLFAWDGYAGGLTPLLDKEGKPIISTIQK' A
#
# COMPACT_ATOMS: atom_id res chain seq x y z
N MET A 1 -5.13 -0.41 1.69
CA MET A 1 -5.54 -0.03 0.31
C MET A 1 -4.62 -0.72 -0.68
N VAL A 2 -5.06 -0.95 -1.91
CA VAL A 2 -4.25 -1.57 -2.98
C VAL A 2 -4.26 -0.63 -4.19
N ASP A 3 -3.10 -0.35 -4.77
CA ASP A 3 -2.99 0.32 -6.06
C ASP A 3 -3.42 -0.65 -7.18
N THR A 4 -4.43 -0.27 -7.95
CA THR A 4 -5.02 -1.11 -9.00
C THR A 4 -4.19 -1.19 -10.28
N GLU A 5 -3.16 -0.35 -10.45
CA GLU A 5 -2.23 -0.43 -11.58
C GLU A 5 -1.04 -1.34 -11.24
N THR A 6 -0.46 -1.17 -10.04
CA THR A 6 0.79 -1.87 -9.66
C THR A 6 0.57 -3.07 -8.73
N GLY A 7 -0.58 -3.16 -8.06
CA GLY A 7 -0.86 -4.15 -7.03
C GLY A 7 -0.20 -3.87 -5.68
N VAL A 8 0.50 -2.73 -5.50
CA VAL A 8 1.17 -2.37 -4.24
C VAL A 8 0.15 -2.17 -3.12
N ASN A 9 0.45 -2.73 -1.94
CA ASN A 9 -0.36 -2.58 -0.74
C ASN A 9 0.11 -1.41 0.13
N TYR A 10 -0.86 -0.64 0.65
CA TYR A 10 -0.64 0.50 1.52
C TYR A 10 -1.43 0.42 2.82
N LEU A 11 -0.78 0.79 3.92
CA LEU A 11 -1.47 1.23 5.12
C LEU A 11 -1.89 2.68 4.92
N PHE A 12 -3.19 2.95 5.05
CA PHE A 12 -3.68 4.31 5.16
C PHE A 12 -3.84 4.65 6.64
N ALA A 13 -3.22 5.75 7.06
CA ALA A 13 -3.36 6.31 8.38
C ALA A 13 -3.72 7.78 8.27
N TRP A 14 -4.48 8.28 9.23
CA TRP A 14 -4.94 9.66 9.27
C TRP A 14 -4.89 10.19 10.70
N ASP A 15 -4.66 11.48 10.82
CA ASP A 15 -4.74 12.24 12.07
C ASP A 15 -5.26 13.64 11.80
N GLY A 16 -6.36 14.00 12.47
CA GLY A 16 -7.10 15.24 12.20
C GLY A 16 -7.52 15.38 10.73
N TYR A 17 -7.02 16.44 10.07
CA TYR A 17 -7.30 16.76 8.67
C TYR A 17 -6.23 16.27 7.69
N ALA A 18 -5.24 15.52 8.16
CA ALA A 18 -4.18 14.98 7.33
C ALA A 18 -4.28 13.45 7.23
N GLY A 19 -3.82 12.91 6.10
CA GLY A 19 -3.74 11.48 5.85
C GLY A 19 -2.51 11.14 5.04
N GLY A 20 -2.03 9.90 5.18
CA GLY A 20 -0.85 9.40 4.49
C GLY A 20 -1.01 7.94 4.07
N LEU A 21 -0.28 7.58 3.02
CA LEU A 21 -0.13 6.21 2.56
C LEU A 21 1.29 5.74 2.82
N THR A 22 1.44 4.61 3.50
CA THR A 22 2.72 3.95 3.75
C THR A 22 2.74 2.60 3.07
N PRO A 23 3.70 2.29 2.18
CA PRO A 23 3.77 0.99 1.53
C PRO A 23 4.05 -0.11 2.57
N LEU A 24 3.34 -1.22 2.45
CA LEU A 24 3.64 -2.41 3.22
C LEU A 24 4.83 -3.12 2.59
N LEU A 25 5.87 -3.38 3.39
CA LEU A 25 7.09 -4.02 2.93
C LEU A 25 7.21 -5.45 3.48
N ASP A 26 7.84 -6.33 2.70
CA ASP A 26 8.25 -7.64 3.14
C ASP A 26 9.56 -7.60 3.96
N LYS A 27 10.05 -8.79 4.35
CA LYS A 27 11.30 -8.95 5.13
C LYS A 27 12.56 -8.44 4.42
N GLU A 28 12.52 -8.23 3.12
CA GLU A 28 13.65 -7.75 2.30
C GLU A 28 13.53 -6.24 2.00
N GLY A 29 12.49 -5.58 2.53
CA GLY A 29 12.22 -4.18 2.27
C GLY A 29 11.56 -3.92 0.91
N LYS A 30 11.03 -4.96 0.24
CA LYS A 30 10.31 -4.80 -1.03
C LYS A 30 8.81 -4.59 -0.79
N PRO A 31 8.11 -3.80 -1.62
CA PRO A 31 6.67 -3.64 -1.52
C PRO A 31 5.93 -4.97 -1.67
N ILE A 32 4.92 -5.19 -0.82
CA ILE A 32 4.00 -6.32 -0.95
C ILE A 32 3.06 -6.07 -2.12
N ILE A 33 3.11 -6.96 -3.12
CA ILE A 33 2.28 -6.89 -4.34
C ILE A 33 1.18 -7.95 -4.28
N SER A 34 -0.07 -7.54 -4.48
CA SER A 34 -1.21 -8.44 -4.65
C SER A 34 -1.48 -8.69 -6.13
N THR A 35 -1.84 -9.93 -6.48
CA THR A 35 -2.36 -10.21 -7.83
C THR A 35 -3.72 -9.54 -7.99
N ILE A 36 -3.78 -8.60 -8.91
CA ILE A 36 -4.99 -7.89 -9.33
C ILE A 36 -5.56 -8.57 -10.57
N GLN A 37 -6.83 -8.94 -10.54
CA GLN A 37 -7.58 -9.38 -11.72
C GLN A 37 -8.14 -8.15 -12.42
N LYS A 38 -7.95 -8.07 -13.73
CA LYS A 38 -8.34 -6.93 -14.56
C LYS A 38 -9.77 -7.07 -15.06
#